data_AF-A0AAQ4EYC8-F1
#
_entry.id   AF-A0AAQ4EYC8-F1
#
_cell.length_a   1.000
_cell.length_b   1.000
_cell.length_c   1.000
_cell.angle_alpha   90.00
_cell.angle_beta   90.00
_cell.angle_gamma   90.00
#
_symmetry.space_group_name_H-M   'P 1'
#
loop_
_entity.id
_entity.type
_entity.pdbx_description
1 polymer ?
#
loop_
_entity_poly.entity_id
_entity_poly.type
_entity_poly.pdbx_seq_one_letter_code
_entity_poly.pdbx_strand_id
1 'polypeptide(L)'
;MDDFYEKLAPHVDKIVIPGGSDKIHKDECVFSFDTPESEGGLYVCLNTFLGFAKRHVERHYAKTGNAVYLHLKTVNVQTNFWLQEQTEVSDQGKKKYEDHRSLVILPDFDAIPLPDRALPQAVQLSIAAVLSADSATVIAEREALERTSQEAYAVSWCHPRDGNASSVVRLRICG
;
A
#
# COMPACT_ATOMS: atom_id res chain seq x y z
N MET A 1 -17.24 3.22 -28.17
CA MET A 1 -16.80 3.98 -26.98
C MET A 1 -16.84 2.99 -25.85
N ASP A 2 -15.71 2.75 -25.21
CA ASP A 2 -15.52 1.61 -24.30
C ASP A 2 -16.35 1.74 -23.02
N ASP A 3 -17.21 0.73 -22.77
CA ASP A 3 -18.16 0.61 -21.64
C ASP A 3 -17.51 0.89 -20.27
N PHE A 4 -16.23 0.55 -20.13
CA PHE A 4 -15.44 0.80 -18.92
C PHE A 4 -15.37 2.28 -18.53
N TYR A 5 -15.19 3.19 -19.49
CA TYR A 5 -15.02 4.62 -19.20
C TYR A 5 -16.33 5.27 -18.76
N GLU A 6 -17.46 4.79 -19.27
CA GLU A 6 -18.79 5.21 -18.83
C GLU A 6 -19.04 4.81 -17.37
N LYS A 7 -18.63 3.60 -16.99
CA LYS A 7 -18.67 3.14 -15.59
C LYS A 7 -17.68 3.87 -14.68
N LEU A 8 -16.54 4.31 -15.21
CA LEU A 8 -15.54 5.06 -14.45
C LEU A 8 -15.98 6.49 -14.14
N ALA A 9 -16.59 7.15 -15.12
CA ALA A 9 -16.97 8.58 -15.06
C ALA A 9 -17.65 9.01 -13.74
N PRO A 10 -18.68 8.33 -13.20
CA PRO A 10 -19.36 8.76 -11.97
C PRO A 10 -18.51 8.59 -10.69
N HIS A 11 -17.35 7.94 -10.78
CA HIS A 11 -16.49 7.65 -9.64
C HIS A 11 -15.19 8.46 -9.62
N VAL A 12 -14.88 9.20 -10.70
CA VAL A 12 -13.65 9.98 -10.82
C VAL A 12 -13.50 11.00 -9.68
N ASP A 13 -14.60 11.64 -9.26
CA ASP A 13 -14.58 12.65 -8.19
C ASP A 13 -14.23 12.08 -6.81
N LYS A 14 -14.39 10.76 -6.61
CA LYS A 14 -14.02 10.09 -5.36
C LYS A 14 -12.56 9.66 -5.33
N ILE A 15 -11.84 9.74 -6.45
CA ILE A 15 -10.45 9.32 -6.54
C ILE A 15 -9.56 10.43 -6.01
N VAL A 16 -8.71 10.08 -5.05
CA VAL A 16 -7.81 11.01 -4.37
C VAL A 16 -6.37 10.67 -4.75
N ILE A 17 -5.55 11.70 -4.93
CA ILE A 17 -4.11 11.53 -5.10
C ILE A 17 -3.49 11.52 -3.70
N PRO A 18 -2.84 10.42 -3.27
CA PRO A 18 -2.26 10.36 -1.94
C PRO A 18 -1.13 11.39 -1.79
N GLY A 19 -1.14 12.10 -0.66
CA GLY A 19 -0.08 12.98 -0.20
C GLY A 19 1.00 12.23 0.60
N GLY A 20 2.07 12.94 0.95
CA GLY A 20 3.24 12.33 1.61
C GLY A 20 2.99 11.79 3.02
N SER A 21 1.89 12.16 3.68
CA SER A 21 1.52 11.65 5.02
C SER A 21 0.45 10.55 4.99
N ASP A 22 -0.05 10.20 3.80
CA ASP A 22 -1.13 9.22 3.67
C ASP A 22 -0.60 7.80 3.84
N LYS A 23 -1.36 6.98 4.58
CA LYS A 23 -1.01 5.58 4.83
C LYS A 23 -1.53 4.71 3.70
N ILE A 24 -0.60 4.18 2.90
CA ILE A 24 -0.92 3.32 1.76
C ILE A 24 -0.66 1.85 2.13
N HIS A 25 -1.72 1.06 2.16
CA HIS A 25 -1.69 -0.37 2.51
C HIS A 25 -1.73 -1.23 1.24
N LYS A 26 -0.62 -1.25 0.49
CA LYS A 26 -0.51 -1.97 -0.79
C LYS A 26 0.17 -3.35 -0.72
N ASP A 27 0.61 -3.75 0.47
CA ASP A 27 1.37 -4.99 0.66
C ASP A 27 0.50 -6.14 1.19
N GLU A 28 -0.58 -5.83 1.92
CA GLU A 28 -1.41 -6.82 2.62
C GLU A 28 -2.86 -6.34 2.78
N CYS A 29 -3.80 -7.29 2.86
CA CYS A 29 -5.20 -7.00 3.13
C CYS A 29 -5.43 -6.58 4.59
N VAL A 30 -6.26 -5.55 4.79
CA VAL A 30 -6.63 -5.08 6.14
C VAL A 30 -7.47 -6.07 6.98
N PHE A 31 -7.98 -7.14 6.37
CA PHE A 31 -8.81 -8.16 7.03
C PHE A 31 -8.22 -9.57 6.97
N SER A 32 -7.09 -9.77 6.28
CA SER A 32 -6.46 -11.08 6.10
C SER A 32 -5.01 -10.95 5.66
N PHE A 33 -4.22 -12.01 5.82
CA PHE A 33 -2.83 -12.08 5.35
C PHE A 33 -2.67 -12.24 3.83
N ASP A 34 -3.68 -11.82 3.05
CA ASP A 34 -3.62 -11.91 1.59
C ASP A 34 -2.76 -10.75 1.06
N THR A 35 -1.82 -11.06 0.15
CA THR A 35 -0.88 -10.12 -0.45
C THR A 35 -1.06 -10.09 -1.98
N PRO A 36 -0.35 -9.22 -2.74
CA PRO A 36 -0.37 -9.27 -4.19
C PRO A 36 -0.02 -10.64 -4.79
N GLU A 37 0.72 -11.50 -4.07
CA GLU A 37 1.07 -12.85 -4.51
C GLU A 37 -0.07 -13.88 -4.32
N SER A 38 -1.01 -13.60 -3.42
CA SER A 38 -2.15 -14.49 -3.14
C SER A 38 -3.04 -14.68 -4.38
N GLU A 39 -3.73 -15.82 -4.50
CA GLU A 39 -4.51 -16.23 -5.69
C GLU A 39 -5.38 -15.12 -6.29
N GLY A 40 -6.12 -14.38 -5.44
CA GLY A 40 -7.00 -13.29 -5.88
C GLY A 40 -6.36 -11.92 -6.07
N GLY A 41 -5.06 -11.77 -5.77
CA GLY A 41 -4.37 -10.49 -5.72
C GLY A 41 -4.86 -9.57 -4.60
N LEU A 42 -4.39 -8.32 -4.62
CA LEU A 42 -4.75 -7.28 -3.66
C LEU A 42 -5.40 -6.09 -4.37
N TYR A 43 -6.52 -5.61 -3.84
CA TYR A 43 -7.30 -4.49 -4.36
C TYR A 43 -7.12 -3.28 -3.46
N VAL A 44 -6.40 -2.27 -3.92
CA VAL A 44 -6.15 -1.03 -3.19
C VAL A 44 -7.19 0.01 -3.61
N CYS A 45 -7.97 0.52 -2.66
CA CYS A 45 -8.97 1.54 -2.96
C CYS A 45 -8.29 2.89 -3.29
N LEU A 46 -8.69 3.53 -4.40
CA LEU A 46 -8.12 4.83 -4.81
C LEU A 46 -8.72 6.05 -4.06
N ASN A 47 -9.58 5.80 -3.07
CA ASN A 47 -10.12 6.85 -2.18
C ASN A 47 -9.51 6.73 -0.76
N THR A 48 -9.39 5.51 -0.22
CA THR A 48 -8.96 5.28 1.17
C THR A 48 -7.56 4.68 1.29
N PHE A 49 -6.95 4.23 0.19
CA PHE A 49 -5.63 3.58 0.13
C PHE A 49 -5.48 2.31 0.98
N LEU A 50 -6.61 1.70 1.36
CA LEU A 50 -6.66 0.42 2.04
C LEU A 50 -6.62 -0.74 1.04
N GLY A 51 -5.83 -1.77 1.33
CA GLY A 51 -5.74 -3.01 0.57
C GLY A 51 -6.77 -4.05 1.01
N PHE A 52 -7.44 -4.67 0.04
CA PHE A 52 -8.44 -5.71 0.28
C PHE A 52 -8.16 -6.95 -0.57
N ALA A 53 -8.31 -8.13 0.01
CA ALA A 53 -8.37 -9.37 -0.74
C ALA A 53 -9.62 -9.41 -1.62
N LYS A 54 -9.61 -10.21 -2.68
CA LYS A 54 -10.77 -10.42 -3.57
C LYS A 54 -12.07 -10.76 -2.80
N ARG A 55 -11.98 -11.55 -1.73
CA ARG A 55 -13.14 -11.92 -0.89
C ARG A 55 -13.69 -10.79 0.00
N HIS A 56 -12.91 -9.72 0.20
CA HIS A 56 -13.24 -8.63 1.13
C HIS A 56 -13.59 -7.32 0.42
N VAL A 57 -13.18 -7.15 -0.85
CA VAL A 57 -13.39 -5.91 -1.61
C VAL A 57 -14.88 -5.60 -1.84
N GLU A 58 -15.70 -6.61 -2.13
CA GLU A 58 -17.16 -6.44 -2.31
C GLU A 58 -17.82 -5.92 -1.03
N ARG A 59 -17.41 -6.43 0.14
CA ARG A 59 -17.92 -5.95 1.44
C ARG A 59 -17.53 -4.49 1.68
N HIS A 60 -16.33 -4.08 1.30
CA HIS A 60 -15.91 -2.69 1.40
C HIS A 60 -16.71 -1.79 0.45
N TYR A 61 -16.91 -2.21 -0.80
CA TYR A 61 -17.78 -1.52 -1.76
C TYR A 61 -19.21 -1.36 -1.22
N ALA A 62 -19.84 -2.44 -0.73
CA ALA A 62 -21.19 -2.40 -0.21
C ALA A 62 -21.35 -1.47 1.01
N LYS A 63 -20.30 -1.31 1.82
CA LYS A 63 -20.31 -0.44 3.01
C LYS A 63 -20.02 1.03 2.71
N THR A 64 -19.17 1.31 1.73
CA THR A 64 -18.62 2.68 1.51
C THR A 64 -19.09 3.32 0.20
N GLY A 65 -19.56 2.52 -0.76
CA GLY A 65 -19.84 2.97 -2.13
C GLY A 65 -18.60 3.38 -2.92
N ASN A 66 -17.39 3.00 -2.47
CA ASN A 66 -16.16 3.19 -3.23
C ASN A 66 -16.02 2.07 -4.26
N ALA A 67 -16.09 2.41 -5.55
CA ALA A 67 -16.15 1.44 -6.65
C ALA A 67 -14.81 1.19 -7.35
N VAL A 68 -13.84 2.10 -7.23
CA VAL A 68 -12.60 2.08 -8.03
C VAL A 68 -11.42 1.60 -7.20
N TYR A 69 -10.75 0.56 -7.70
CA TYR A 69 -9.64 -0.10 -7.03
C TYR A 69 -8.49 -0.35 -8.00
N LEU A 70 -7.26 -0.18 -7.51
CA LEU A 70 -6.06 -0.67 -8.16
C LEU A 70 -5.82 -2.13 -7.76
N HIS A 71 -5.87 -3.04 -8.71
CA HIS A 71 -5.58 -4.44 -8.49
C HIS A 71 -4.10 -4.73 -8.75
N LEU A 72 -3.42 -5.24 -7.72
CA LEU A 72 -2.02 -5.64 -7.71
C LEU A 72 -1.96 -7.16 -7.64
N LYS A 73 -1.35 -7.78 -8.64
CA LYS A 73 -1.23 -9.23 -8.72
C LYS A 73 0.18 -9.59 -9.16
N THR A 74 0.90 -10.31 -8.32
CA THR A 74 2.22 -10.83 -8.62
C THR A 74 2.10 -12.33 -8.87
N VAL A 75 2.61 -12.79 -10.01
CA VAL A 75 2.60 -14.20 -10.40
C VAL A 75 4.03 -14.70 -10.43
N ASN A 76 4.27 -15.83 -9.75
CA ASN A 76 5.54 -16.51 -9.85
C ASN A 76 5.59 -17.31 -11.16
N VAL A 77 6.52 -16.93 -12.05
CA VAL A 77 6.69 -17.51 -13.40
C VAL A 77 7.23 -18.95 -13.35
N GLN A 78 7.54 -19.47 -12.16
CA GLN A 78 7.87 -20.87 -11.97
C GLN A 78 6.63 -21.69 -11.58
N THR A 79 5.60 -21.06 -11.02
CA THR A 79 4.36 -21.73 -10.60
C THR A 79 3.39 -21.97 -11.76
N ASN A 80 3.28 -21.00 -12.69
CA ASN A 80 2.51 -21.18 -13.93
C ASN A 80 3.12 -22.24 -14.87
N PHE A 81 4.41 -22.56 -14.73
CA PHE A 81 5.06 -23.66 -15.45
C PHE A 81 4.55 -25.05 -15.01
N TRP A 82 4.15 -25.24 -13.74
CA TRP A 82 3.61 -26.53 -13.25
C TRP A 82 2.18 -26.84 -13.70
N LEU A 83 1.45 -25.86 -14.25
CA LEU A 83 0.10 -26.06 -14.80
C LEU A 83 0.09 -26.37 -16.31
N GLN A 84 1.24 -26.29 -17.00
CA GLN A 84 1.34 -26.55 -18.43
C GLN A 84 2.45 -27.55 -18.78
N GLU A 85 2.38 -28.74 -18.17
CA GLU A 85 3.09 -29.96 -18.61
C GLU A 85 4.48 -30.19 -17.97
N GLN A 86 4.61 -31.39 -17.41
CA GLN A 86 5.83 -31.86 -16.76
C GLN A 86 6.91 -32.14 -17.80
N THR A 87 7.97 -31.35 -17.83
CA THR A 87 9.29 -31.86 -18.26
C THR A 87 10.43 -31.13 -17.56
N GLU A 88 11.21 -31.96 -16.87
CA GLU A 88 12.62 -31.84 -16.53
C GLU A 88 13.08 -30.80 -15.49
N VAL A 89 13.46 -31.37 -14.35
CA VAL A 89 14.21 -30.78 -13.25
C VAL A 89 15.60 -30.37 -13.74
N SER A 90 15.92 -29.08 -13.68
CA SER A 90 17.29 -28.65 -13.47
C SER A 90 17.40 -27.22 -12.93
N ASP A 91 18.31 -27.14 -11.96
CA ASP A 91 19.07 -25.99 -11.49
C ASP A 91 18.36 -24.89 -10.69
N GLN A 92 19.08 -24.34 -9.71
CA GLN A 92 18.63 -23.42 -8.66
C GLN A 92 18.08 -22.12 -9.27
N GLY A 93 16.82 -22.16 -9.69
CA GLY A 93 16.17 -21.12 -10.46
C GLY A 93 15.91 -19.86 -9.63
N LYS A 94 16.47 -18.74 -10.07
CA LYS A 94 16.06 -17.40 -9.64
C LYS A 94 14.56 -17.29 -9.89
N LYS A 95 13.75 -17.24 -8.82
CA LYS A 95 12.31 -17.01 -8.91
C LYS A 95 12.06 -15.75 -9.74
N LYS A 96 11.52 -15.90 -10.93
CA LYS A 96 11.12 -14.79 -11.79
C LYS A 96 9.69 -14.43 -11.42
N TYR A 97 9.49 -13.20 -10.97
CA TYR A 97 8.18 -12.66 -10.61
C TYR A 97 7.70 -11.73 -11.72
N GLU A 98 6.42 -11.83 -12.06
CA GLU A 98 5.75 -10.95 -13.01
C GLU A 98 4.63 -10.18 -12.30
N ASP A 99 4.70 -8.86 -12.36
CA ASP A 99 3.75 -7.95 -11.74
C ASP A 99 2.69 -7.52 -12.75
N HIS A 100 1.44 -7.90 -12.49
CA HIS A 100 0.27 -7.44 -13.22
C HIS A 100 -0.48 -6.38 -12.43
N ARG A 101 -0.85 -5.30 -13.13
CA ARG A 101 -1.55 -4.15 -12.56
C ARG A 101 -2.73 -3.81 -13.44
N SER A 102 -3.91 -3.71 -12.85
CA SER A 102 -5.12 -3.30 -13.54
C SER A 102 -5.96 -2.37 -12.68
N LEU A 103 -6.67 -1.46 -13.32
CA LEU A 103 -7.69 -0.65 -12.66
C LEU A 103 -9.02 -1.40 -12.75
N VAL A 104 -9.67 -1.62 -11.61
CA VAL A 104 -10.89 -2.43 -11.48
C VAL A 104 -12.04 -1.58 -10.95
N ILE A 105 -13.23 -1.77 -11.53
CA ILE A 105 -14.48 -1.12 -11.12
C ILE A 105 -15.47 -2.18 -10.62
N LEU A 106 -15.98 -1.99 -9.41
CA LEU A 106 -17.05 -2.81 -8.82
C LEU A 106 -18.44 -2.23 -9.15
N PRO A 107 -19.49 -3.06 -9.19
CA PRO A 107 -19.55 -4.46 -8.73
C PRO A 107 -19.14 -5.52 -9.78
N ASP A 108 -19.04 -5.15 -11.06
CA ASP A 108 -18.87 -6.11 -12.16
C ASP A 108 -17.44 -6.65 -12.31
N PHE A 109 -16.48 -6.09 -11.56
CA PHE A 109 -15.04 -6.36 -11.71
C PHE A 109 -14.50 -6.06 -13.11
N ASP A 110 -15.08 -5.07 -13.80
CA ASP A 110 -14.54 -4.60 -15.06
C ASP A 110 -13.12 -4.09 -14.84
N ALA A 111 -12.19 -4.54 -15.66
CA ALA A 111 -10.77 -4.27 -15.47
C ALA A 111 -10.12 -3.79 -16.76
N ILE A 112 -9.26 -2.78 -16.64
CA ILE A 112 -8.39 -2.33 -17.72
C ILE A 112 -6.93 -2.50 -17.30
N PRO A 113 -6.07 -3.11 -18.15
CA PRO A 113 -4.66 -3.27 -17.84
C PRO A 113 -3.95 -1.91 -17.82
N LEU A 114 -2.97 -1.76 -16.92
CA LEU A 114 -2.16 -0.55 -16.79
C LEU A 114 -0.75 -0.78 -17.36
N PRO A 115 -0.08 0.24 -17.92
CA PRO A 115 -0.48 1.65 -17.98
C PRO A 115 -1.41 1.98 -19.18
N ASP A 116 -2.47 2.77 -18.93
CA ASP A 116 -3.34 3.31 -19.98
C ASP A 116 -3.33 4.86 -19.95
N ARG A 117 -3.03 5.48 -21.10
CA ARG A 117 -2.94 6.94 -21.28
C ARG A 117 -4.30 7.60 -21.49
N ALA A 118 -5.34 6.85 -21.79
CA ALA A 118 -6.69 7.37 -21.99
C ALA A 118 -7.46 7.59 -20.67
N LEU A 119 -6.94 7.09 -19.54
CA LEU A 119 -7.50 7.34 -18.21
C LEU A 119 -7.43 8.83 -17.85
N PRO A 120 -8.39 9.37 -17.06
CA PRO A 120 -8.31 10.74 -16.59
C PRO A 120 -7.02 11.01 -15.80
N GLN A 121 -6.46 12.21 -15.93
CA GLN A 121 -5.17 12.55 -15.33
C GLN A 121 -5.13 12.33 -13.81
N ALA A 122 -6.22 12.64 -13.10
CA ALA A 122 -6.34 12.40 -11.66
C ALA A 122 -6.13 10.91 -11.30
N VAL A 123 -6.69 10.00 -12.11
CA VAL A 123 -6.57 8.55 -11.93
C VAL A 123 -5.13 8.09 -12.17
N GLN A 124 -4.50 8.57 -13.25
CA GLN A 124 -3.11 8.25 -13.55
C GLN A 124 -2.16 8.70 -12.43
N LEU A 125 -2.34 9.92 -11.92
CA LEU A 125 -1.53 10.48 -10.84
C LEU A 125 -1.73 9.72 -9.53
N SER A 126 -2.98 9.38 -9.18
CA SER A 126 -3.29 8.59 -7.99
C SER A 126 -2.64 7.21 -8.05
N ILE A 127 -2.77 6.50 -9.17
CA ILE A 127 -2.12 5.19 -9.40
C ILE A 127 -0.61 5.31 -9.27
N ALA A 128 0.01 6.29 -9.93
CA ALA A 128 1.46 6.50 -9.87
C ALA A 128 1.93 6.74 -8.43
N ALA A 129 1.22 7.58 -7.69
CA ALA A 129 1.56 7.89 -6.30
C ALA A 129 1.41 6.66 -5.39
N VAL A 130 0.34 5.86 -5.53
CA VAL A 130 0.18 4.59 -4.79
C VAL A 130 1.33 3.62 -5.10
N LEU A 131 1.70 3.48 -6.37
CA LEU A 131 2.77 2.58 -6.79
C LEU A 131 4.15 3.04 -6.30
N SER A 132 4.39 4.36 -6.26
CA SER A 132 5.67 4.96 -5.83
C SER A 132 5.82 5.12 -4.32
N ALA A 133 4.74 5.15 -3.55
CA ALA A 133 4.81 5.37 -2.11
C ALA A 133 5.51 4.24 -1.35
N ASP A 134 6.23 4.59 -0.29
CA ASP A 134 6.62 3.64 0.76
C ASP A 134 5.33 3.11 1.43
N SER A 135 5.23 1.81 1.68
CA SER A 135 4.03 1.28 2.32
C SER A 135 3.94 1.71 3.77
N ALA A 136 2.72 1.72 4.32
CA ALA A 136 2.46 2.12 5.70
C ALA A 136 3.34 1.36 6.72
N THR A 137 3.70 0.11 6.42
CA THR A 137 4.58 -0.72 7.24
C THR A 137 6.01 -0.18 7.24
N VAL A 138 6.56 0.12 6.06
CA VAL A 138 7.93 0.67 5.92
C VAL A 138 8.05 2.05 6.58
N ILE A 139 7.01 2.88 6.45
CA ILE A 139 6.95 4.18 7.11
C ILE A 139 6.92 3.99 8.64
N ALA A 140 6.07 3.11 9.16
CA ALA A 140 5.98 2.85 10.60
C ALA A 140 7.28 2.28 11.19
N GLU A 141 7.97 1.40 10.46
CA GLU A 141 9.28 0.87 10.86
C GLU A 141 10.35 1.97 10.89
N ARG A 142 10.40 2.83 9.86
CA ARG A 142 11.33 3.98 9.81
C ARG A 142 11.05 4.97 10.95
N GLU A 143 9.78 5.31 11.19
CA GLU A 143 9.37 6.18 12.30
C GLU A 143 9.78 5.58 13.65
N ALA A 144 9.63 4.27 13.84
CA ALA A 144 10.06 3.59 15.07
C ALA A 144 11.59 3.64 15.26
N LEU A 145 12.37 3.46 14.19
CA LEU A 145 13.83 3.56 14.21
C LEU A 145 14.31 5.00 14.48
N GLU A 146 13.65 6.00 13.90
CA GLU A 146 13.95 7.42 14.16
C GLU A 146 13.63 7.79 15.62
N ARG A 147 12.51 7.29 16.16
CA ARG A 147 12.10 7.52 17.55
C ARG A 147 13.12 6.97 18.54
N THR A 148 13.61 5.75 18.32
CA THR A 148 14.64 5.13 19.21
C THR A 148 15.97 5.88 19.14
N SER A 149 16.34 6.40 17.96
CA SER A 149 17.55 7.19 17.79
C SER A 149 17.45 8.55 18.47
N GLN A 150 16.30 9.23 18.39
CA GLN A 150 16.06 10.49 19.09
C GLN A 150 15.99 10.29 20.61
N GLU A 151 15.36 9.22 21.10
CA GLU A 151 15.33 8.86 22.53
C GLU A 151 16.75 8.57 23.06
N ALA A 152 17.58 7.82 22.32
CA ALA A 152 18.97 7.57 22.69
C ALA A 152 19.82 8.87 22.77
N TYR A 153 19.61 9.79 21.83
CA TYR A 153 20.23 11.12 21.90
C TYR A 153 19.72 11.94 23.09
N ALA A 154 18.42 11.93 23.39
CA ALA A 154 17.85 12.65 24.52
C ALA A 154 18.39 12.14 25.87
N VAL A 155 18.62 10.84 26.01
CA VAL A 155 19.26 10.24 27.21
C VAL A 155 20.74 10.64 27.31
N SER A 156 21.45 10.76 26.20
CA SER A 156 22.86 11.19 26.15
C SER A 156 23.09 12.60 26.72
N TRP A 157 22.11 13.49 26.61
CA TRP A 157 22.18 14.86 27.15
C TRP A 157 21.67 15.02 28.59
N CYS A 158 21.13 13.98 29.22
CA CYS A 158 20.86 13.98 30.67
C CYS A 158 22.08 13.48 31.45
N HIS A 159 23.18 14.25 31.42
CA HIS A 159 24.25 14.07 32.40
C HIS A 159 23.99 14.96 33.62
N PRO A 160 23.94 14.40 34.85
CA PRO A 160 24.07 15.19 36.06
C PRO A 160 25.48 15.80 36.09
N ARG A 161 25.59 17.14 36.01
CA ARG A 161 26.82 17.82 36.44
C ARG A 161 26.82 17.87 37.96
N ASP A 162 27.36 16.85 38.59
CA ASP A 162 27.67 16.93 40.02
C ASP A 162 28.99 17.69 40.22
N GLY A 163 28.92 18.71 41.07
CA GLY A 163 30.12 19.30 41.67
C GLY A 163 30.03 20.76 42.11
N ASN A 164 29.05 21.15 42.93
CA ASN A 164 29.26 21.88 44.21
C ASN A 164 27.90 22.30 44.82
N ALA A 165 27.80 22.14 46.14
CA ALA A 165 26.62 22.36 46.96
C ALA A 165 26.06 23.79 46.89
N SER A 166 24.77 23.92 46.61
CA SER A 166 23.75 24.44 47.53
C SER A 166 22.47 24.79 46.76
N SER A 167 21.33 24.40 47.33
CA SER A 167 20.00 25.02 47.15
C SER A 167 19.18 24.71 45.88
N VAL A 168 18.22 23.79 46.06
CA VAL A 168 16.84 23.76 45.53
C VAL A 168 16.64 24.06 44.04
N VAL A 169 16.59 22.99 43.24
CA VAL A 169 16.06 23.03 41.86
C VAL A 169 14.54 23.14 41.92
N ARG A 170 14.02 24.32 41.56
CA ARG A 170 12.59 24.53 41.30
C ARG A 170 12.33 24.18 39.83
N LEU A 171 11.76 23.00 39.59
CA LEU A 171 11.30 22.57 38.27
C LEU A 171 10.16 23.49 37.83
N ARG A 172 10.42 24.43 36.91
CA ARG A 172 9.35 25.08 36.13
C ARG A 172 9.07 24.18 34.94
N ILE A 173 7.93 23.51 35.00
CA ILE A 173 7.29 22.89 33.85
C ILE A 173 6.69 24.06 33.05
N CYS A 174 7.28 24.40 31.91
CA CYS A 174 6.61 25.26 30.93
C CYS A 174 5.50 24.41 30.28
N GLY A 175 4.27 24.89 30.41
CA GLY A 175 3.18 24.58 29.48
C GLY A 175 3.20 25.51 28.27
#